data_AF-A0A917LHT9-F1
#
_entry.id   AF-A0A917LHT9-F1
#
_cell.length_a   1.000
_cell.length_b   1.000
_cell.length_c   1.000
_cell.angle_alpha   90.00
_cell.angle_beta   90.00
_cell.angle_gamma   90.00
#
_symmetry.space_group_name_H-M   'P 1'
#
loop_
_entity.id
_entity.type
_entity.pdbx_description
1 polymer ?
#
loop_
_entity_poly.entity_id
_entity_poly.type
_entity_poly.pdbx_seq_one_letter_code
_entity_poly.pdbx_strand_id
1 'polypeptide(L)'
;MIRLISFKYTRRQALAWFVLLACVLLLSGCGDDHLRDTGPKTYGHDGYLGLSNSNPNLPNNIHYYSYTNDFNFMEEKLRQLGGIEDVHFTNQDPHIYVRLVPNRGLSEAQIESLAKEAQEMLQFNMPRYTIHVKIKR
;
A
#
# COMPACT_ATOMS: atom_id res chain seq x y z
N MET A 1 5.57 -5.14 71.51
CA MET A 1 6.76 -4.26 71.40
C MET A 1 7.40 -4.48 70.05
N ILE A 2 7.49 -3.46 69.19
CA ILE A 2 8.13 -3.54 67.88
C ILE A 2 9.40 -2.68 67.95
N ARG A 3 10.58 -3.29 67.75
CA ARG A 3 11.86 -2.56 67.68
C ARG A 3 12.02 -1.96 66.28
N LEU A 4 12.03 -0.64 66.17
CA LEU A 4 12.51 0.02 64.95
C LEU A 4 14.03 -0.18 64.82
N ILE A 5 14.45 -0.76 63.69
CA ILE A 5 15.86 -0.93 63.33
C ILE A 5 16.34 0.39 62.72
N SER A 6 17.18 1.13 63.45
CA SER A 6 17.72 2.40 62.98
C SER A 6 18.94 2.16 62.06
N PHE A 7 18.71 2.14 60.75
CA PHE A 7 19.74 1.83 59.76
C PHE A 7 20.63 3.05 59.46
N LYS A 8 21.83 3.09 60.04
CA LYS A 8 22.83 4.15 59.78
C LYS A 8 23.52 3.95 58.43
N TYR A 9 22.85 4.33 57.35
CA TYR A 9 23.45 4.28 56.01
C TYR A 9 24.65 5.22 55.88
N THR A 10 25.82 4.65 55.59
CA THR A 10 27.03 5.44 55.26
C THR A 10 26.93 5.99 53.83
N ARG A 11 27.54 7.16 53.58
CA ARG A 11 27.50 7.83 52.25
C ARG A 11 27.88 6.91 51.08
N ARG A 12 28.80 5.97 51.28
CA ARG A 12 29.20 4.97 50.28
C ARG A 12 28.09 3.95 49.98
N GLN A 13 27.35 3.52 51.00
CA GLN A 13 26.19 2.64 50.82
C GLN A 13 25.04 3.36 50.13
N ALA A 14 24.74 4.60 50.53
CA ALA A 14 23.72 5.42 49.88
C ALA A 14 23.99 5.61 48.37
N LEU A 15 25.26 5.80 48.00
CA LEU A 15 25.67 5.93 46.59
C LEU A 15 25.55 4.59 45.84
N ALA A 16 25.89 3.46 46.47
CA ALA A 16 25.69 2.13 45.90
C ALA A 16 24.19 1.82 45.65
N TRP A 17 23.32 2.16 46.60
CA TRP A 17 21.86 2.03 46.43
C TRP A 17 21.32 2.92 45.31
N PHE A 18 21.84 4.15 45.17
CA PHE A 18 21.42 5.05 44.10
C PHE A 18 21.82 4.54 42.71
N VAL A 19 23.04 4.02 42.56
CA VAL A 19 23.50 3.38 41.30
C VAL A 19 22.68 2.13 40.98
N LEU A 20 22.39 1.29 41.98
CA LEU A 20 21.59 0.08 41.79
C LEU A 20 20.14 0.40 41.41
N LEU A 21 19.54 1.43 42.00
CA LEU A 21 18.22 1.95 41.61
C LEU A 21 18.22 2.47 40.16
N ALA A 22 19.26 3.22 39.77
CA ALA A 22 19.41 3.72 38.40
C ALA A 22 19.54 2.59 37.38
N CYS A 23 20.30 1.52 37.69
CA CYS A 23 20.38 0.34 36.82
C CYS A 23 19.04 -0.38 36.63
N VAL A 24 18.17 -0.43 37.65
CA VAL A 24 16.83 -1.02 37.52
C VAL A 24 15.94 -0.19 36.59
N LEU A 25 16.01 1.15 36.66
CA LEU A 25 15.25 2.04 35.77
C LEU A 25 15.66 1.93 34.28
N LEU A 26 16.91 1.55 34.00
CA LEU A 26 17.39 1.32 32.63
C LEU A 26 16.89 -0.01 32.03
N LEU A 27 16.40 -0.95 32.85
CA LEU A 27 15.89 -2.25 32.38
C LEU A 27 14.38 -2.22 32.02
N SER A 28 13.64 -1.19 32.45
CA SER A 28 12.22 -0.99 32.11
C SER A 28 11.97 -0.42 30.69
N GLY A 29 12.99 -0.43 29.83
CA GLY A 29 12.97 0.15 28.48
C GLY A 29 12.79 -0.85 27.32
N CYS A 30 12.29 -2.06 27.57
CA CYS A 30 11.95 -3.00 26.49
C CYS A 30 10.44 -2.93 26.20
N GLY A 31 10.05 -1.91 25.43
CA GLY A 31 8.73 -1.85 24.81
C GLY A 31 8.70 -2.83 23.64
N ASP A 32 7.75 -3.76 23.66
CA ASP A 32 7.50 -4.66 22.56
C ASP A 32 6.81 -3.88 21.42
N ASP A 33 7.54 -3.54 20.36
CA ASP A 33 7.05 -2.79 19.19
C ASP A 33 6.18 -3.67 18.27
N HIS A 34 5.13 -4.25 18.85
CA HIS A 34 3.97 -4.78 18.15
C HIS A 34 2.97 -3.68 17.73
N LEU A 35 3.41 -2.42 17.67
CA LEU A 35 2.72 -1.30 17.04
C LEU A 35 3.05 -1.18 15.55
N ARG A 36 2.89 -2.28 14.81
CA ARG A 36 2.71 -2.24 13.34
C ARG A 36 1.30 -1.77 12.99
N ASP A 37 0.99 -0.53 13.35
CA ASP A 37 -0.17 0.18 12.80
C ASP A 37 0.13 1.67 12.57
N THR A 38 1.10 1.93 11.69
CA THR A 38 1.25 3.24 11.03
C THR A 38 0.36 3.32 9.79
N GLY A 39 -0.91 2.93 9.92
CA GLY A 39 -1.95 3.44 9.02
C GLY A 39 -2.10 4.95 9.21
N PRO A 40 -2.32 5.75 8.14
CA PRO A 40 -2.54 7.18 8.30
C PRO A 40 -3.81 7.42 9.12
N LYS A 41 -3.69 8.16 10.24
CA LYS A 41 -4.83 8.53 11.08
C LYS A 41 -5.79 9.38 10.27
N THR A 42 -6.84 8.74 9.76
CA THR A 42 -7.81 9.36 8.87
C THR A 42 -8.89 10.01 9.72
N TYR A 43 -8.85 11.34 9.80
CA TYR A 43 -9.92 12.13 10.38
C TYR A 43 -11.12 12.07 9.42
N GLY A 44 -12.12 11.25 9.77
CA GLY A 44 -13.18 10.78 8.88
C GLY A 44 -14.23 11.80 8.44
N HIS A 45 -13.82 12.92 7.79
CA HIS A 45 -14.35 13.52 6.55
C HIS A 45 -14.52 15.08 6.36
N ASP A 46 -14.93 15.90 7.34
CA ASP A 46 -15.32 17.33 7.11
C ASP A 46 -14.32 18.46 7.34
N GLY A 47 -14.77 19.62 6.83
CA GLY A 47 -14.66 20.90 7.53
C GLY A 47 -15.46 20.99 8.84
N TYR A 48 -15.00 20.26 9.86
CA TYR A 48 -15.10 20.49 11.32
C TYR A 48 -14.30 19.40 12.09
N LEU A 49 -13.05 19.09 11.68
CA LEU A 49 -12.13 18.06 12.22
C LEU A 49 -12.25 16.64 11.64
N GLY A 50 -13.01 16.41 10.58
CA GLY A 50 -13.14 15.10 9.96
C GLY A 50 -14.35 14.27 10.44
N LEU A 51 -15.59 14.69 10.16
CA LEU A 51 -16.84 13.90 10.28
C LEU A 51 -17.91 13.99 9.14
N SER A 52 -17.92 15.00 8.25
CA SER A 52 -18.91 15.21 7.16
C SER A 52 -18.26 15.29 5.76
N ASN A 53 -18.40 14.23 4.97
CA ASN A 53 -17.89 14.19 3.60
C ASN A 53 -18.76 15.08 2.69
N SER A 54 -18.39 16.35 2.50
CA SER A 54 -19.19 17.34 1.76
C SER A 54 -19.52 16.95 0.32
N ASN A 55 -18.83 15.94 -0.22
CA ASN A 55 -19.27 15.20 -1.39
C ASN A 55 -18.78 13.74 -1.28
N PRO A 56 -19.65 12.77 -0.91
CA PRO A 56 -19.27 11.36 -0.81
C PRO A 56 -18.74 10.75 -2.12
N ASN A 57 -19.05 11.37 -3.26
CA ASN A 57 -18.56 10.96 -4.58
C ASN A 57 -17.25 11.64 -4.98
N LEU A 58 -16.70 12.56 -4.16
CA LEU A 58 -15.33 13.05 -4.35
C LEU A 58 -14.34 12.10 -3.66
N PRO A 59 -13.40 11.49 -4.39
CA PRO A 59 -12.44 10.55 -3.84
C PRO A 59 -11.36 11.29 -3.04
N ASN A 60 -11.64 11.51 -1.76
CA ASN A 60 -10.82 12.31 -0.86
C ASN A 60 -9.66 11.49 -0.23
N ASN A 61 -9.13 10.50 -0.96
CA ASN A 61 -8.08 9.58 -0.50
C ASN A 61 -6.83 9.71 -1.38
N ILE A 62 -5.66 9.80 -0.75
CA ILE A 62 -4.34 9.82 -1.41
C ILE A 62 -4.16 8.60 -2.33
N HIS A 63 -4.82 7.48 -2.01
CA HIS A 63 -4.86 6.24 -2.79
C HIS A 63 -5.88 6.21 -3.94
N TYR A 64 -6.49 7.35 -4.34
CA TYR A 64 -7.41 7.38 -5.49
C TYR A 64 -6.76 6.83 -6.77
N TYR A 65 -5.48 7.16 -6.99
CA TYR A 65 -4.64 6.59 -8.05
C TYR A 65 -4.00 5.26 -7.61
N SER A 66 -4.84 4.29 -7.25
CA SER A 66 -4.38 2.91 -7.03
C SER A 66 -4.13 2.24 -8.36
N TYR A 67 -2.91 1.74 -8.59
CA TYR A 67 -2.57 0.93 -9.77
C TYR A 67 -3.49 -0.28 -9.94
N THR A 68 -4.07 -0.80 -8.85
CA THR A 68 -5.09 -1.87 -8.90
C THR A 68 -6.37 -1.40 -9.57
N ASN A 69 -6.83 -0.17 -9.29
CA ASN A 69 -8.03 0.39 -9.93
C ASN A 69 -7.78 0.63 -11.43
N ASP A 70 -6.60 1.17 -11.77
CA ASP A 70 -6.17 1.35 -13.15
C ASP A 70 -6.14 0.01 -13.91
N PHE A 71 -5.57 -1.04 -13.30
CA PHE A 71 -5.52 -2.38 -13.89
C PHE A 71 -6.90 -3.02 -14.04
N ASN A 72 -7.79 -2.90 -13.04
CA ASN A 72 -9.16 -3.39 -13.13
C ASN A 72 -9.93 -2.72 -14.28
N PHE A 73 -9.77 -1.41 -14.44
CA PHE A 73 -10.39 -0.64 -15.53
C PHE A 73 -9.80 -1.02 -16.90
N MET A 74 -8.48 -1.17 -17.01
CA MET A 74 -7.82 -1.68 -18.23
C MET A 74 -8.33 -3.08 -18.59
N GLU A 75 -8.52 -3.97 -17.62
CA GLU A 75 -9.07 -5.30 -17.84
C GLU A 75 -10.53 -5.26 -18.31
N GLU A 76 -11.37 -4.43 -17.67
CA GLU A 76 -12.77 -4.20 -18.10
C GLU A 76 -12.83 -3.75 -19.56
N LYS A 77 -11.95 -2.84 -19.97
CA LYS A 77 -11.87 -2.38 -21.36
C LYS A 77 -11.39 -3.48 -22.31
N LEU A 78 -10.34 -4.23 -21.97
CA LEU A 78 -9.87 -5.35 -22.81
C LEU A 78 -10.93 -6.44 -23.00
N ARG A 79 -11.75 -6.72 -21.98
CA ARG A 79 -12.86 -7.67 -22.07
C ARG A 79 -13.91 -7.28 -23.14
N GLN A 80 -13.98 -6.01 -23.55
CA GLN A 80 -14.93 -5.53 -24.57
C GLN A 80 -14.50 -5.87 -26.00
N LEU A 81 -13.21 -6.15 -26.26
CA LEU A 81 -12.72 -6.54 -27.59
C LEU A 81 -13.07 -7.99 -27.95
N GLY A 82 -13.25 -8.85 -26.95
CA GLY A 82 -13.29 -10.30 -27.15
C GLY A 82 -11.94 -10.85 -27.64
N GLY A 83 -11.90 -12.14 -28.00
CA GLY A 83 -10.69 -12.78 -28.56
C GLY A 83 -9.52 -12.99 -27.58
N ILE A 84 -9.61 -12.53 -26.33
CA ILE A 84 -8.58 -12.64 -25.29
C ILE A 84 -8.99 -13.73 -24.29
N GLU A 85 -8.09 -14.70 -24.05
CA GLU A 85 -8.22 -15.77 -23.05
C GLU A 85 -7.82 -15.26 -21.65
N ASP A 86 -6.73 -14.49 -21.58
CA ASP A 86 -6.13 -14.00 -20.33
C ASP A 86 -5.24 -12.75 -20.57
N VAL A 87 -5.00 -11.96 -19.53
CA VAL A 87 -4.19 -10.73 -19.55
C VAL A 87 -3.25 -10.68 -18.35
N HIS A 88 -2.00 -10.27 -18.56
CA HIS A 88 -1.07 -9.96 -17.48
C HIS A 88 -0.53 -8.54 -17.62
N PHE A 89 -0.64 -7.75 -16.56
CA PHE A 89 -0.08 -6.40 -16.48
C PHE A 89 1.28 -6.38 -15.78
N THR A 90 2.11 -5.38 -16.08
CA THR A 90 3.33 -5.08 -15.34
C THR A 90 3.56 -3.57 -15.37
N ASN A 91 3.60 -2.95 -14.20
CA ASN A 91 3.85 -1.51 -14.05
C ASN A 91 5.35 -1.24 -13.98
N GLN A 92 5.80 -0.24 -14.75
CA GLN A 92 7.09 0.43 -14.65
C GLN A 92 6.87 1.93 -14.96
N ASP A 93 6.08 2.61 -14.11
CA ASP A 93 5.60 4.00 -14.27
C ASP A 93 6.66 4.94 -14.89
N PRO A 94 6.37 5.63 -16.00
CA PRO A 94 5.07 5.79 -16.67
C PRO A 94 4.70 4.67 -17.66
N HIS A 95 5.51 3.62 -17.79
CA HIS A 95 5.26 2.53 -18.74
C HIS A 95 4.39 1.41 -18.14
N ILE A 96 3.41 0.94 -18.91
CA ILE A 96 2.65 -0.27 -18.59
C ILE A 96 2.88 -1.29 -19.70
N TYR A 97 3.34 -2.48 -19.31
CA TYR A 97 3.48 -3.62 -20.22
C TYR A 97 2.28 -4.55 -20.06
N VAL A 98 1.55 -4.75 -21.15
CA VAL A 98 0.38 -5.61 -21.23
C VAL A 98 0.75 -6.84 -22.03
N ARG A 99 0.61 -8.03 -21.43
CA ARG A 99 0.76 -9.31 -22.12
C ARG A 99 -0.62 -9.93 -22.32
N LEU A 100 -1.06 -10.03 -23.57
CA LEU A 100 -2.32 -10.67 -23.94
C LEU A 100 -2.09 -12.14 -24.30
N VAL A 101 -2.95 -13.02 -23.80
CA VAL A 101 -3.10 -14.40 -24.27
C VAL A 101 -4.30 -14.44 -25.22
N PRO A 102 -4.11 -14.60 -26.54
CA PRO A 102 -5.22 -14.68 -27.48
C PRO A 102 -5.90 -16.05 -27.44
N ASN A 103 -7.19 -16.09 -27.78
CA ASN A 103 -7.93 -17.34 -27.96
C ASN A 103 -7.28 -18.21 -29.05
N ARG A 104 -7.18 -19.52 -28.77
CA ARG A 104 -6.50 -20.53 -29.62
C ARG A 104 -7.05 -20.71 -31.05
N GLY A 105 -8.20 -20.09 -31.36
CA GLY A 105 -8.83 -20.12 -32.69
C GLY A 105 -8.51 -18.93 -33.59
N LEU A 106 -7.74 -17.95 -33.13
CA LEU A 106 -7.39 -16.76 -33.91
C LEU A 106 -6.19 -17.01 -34.84
N SER A 107 -6.23 -16.46 -36.05
CA SER A 107 -5.09 -16.45 -36.97
C SER A 107 -4.04 -15.41 -36.55
N GLU A 108 -2.80 -15.53 -37.02
CA GLU A 108 -1.73 -14.57 -36.68
C GLU A 108 -2.11 -13.12 -37.03
N ALA A 109 -2.79 -12.89 -38.16
CA ALA A 109 -3.28 -11.57 -38.56
C ALA A 109 -4.38 -11.02 -37.62
N GLN A 110 -5.26 -11.89 -37.11
CA GLN A 110 -6.27 -11.50 -36.11
C GLN A 110 -5.61 -11.18 -34.77
N ILE A 111 -4.59 -11.95 -34.38
CA ILE A 111 -3.81 -11.73 -33.16
C ILE A 111 -3.05 -10.40 -33.21
N GLU A 112 -2.46 -10.05 -34.35
CA GLU A 112 -1.79 -8.75 -34.55
C GLU A 112 -2.79 -7.59 -34.53
N SER A 113 -3.94 -7.72 -35.20
CA SER A 113 -5.01 -6.72 -35.14
C SER A 113 -5.52 -6.50 -33.72
N LEU A 114 -5.75 -7.59 -32.97
CA LEU A 114 -6.20 -7.55 -31.58
C LEU A 114 -5.18 -6.85 -30.66
N ALA A 115 -3.89 -7.10 -30.85
CA ALA A 115 -2.83 -6.42 -30.09
C ALA A 115 -2.79 -4.91 -30.37
N LYS A 116 -2.97 -4.51 -31.64
CA LYS A 116 -2.99 -3.10 -32.05
C LYS A 116 -4.21 -2.38 -31.49
N GLU A 117 -5.39 -2.97 -31.64
CA GLU A 117 -6.66 -2.42 -31.15
C GLU A 117 -6.66 -2.28 -29.62
N ALA A 118 -6.17 -3.30 -28.90
CA ALA A 118 -5.94 -3.25 -27.47
C ALA A 118 -4.99 -2.11 -27.06
N GLN A 119 -3.90 -1.88 -27.81
CA GLN A 119 -2.97 -0.79 -27.51
C GLN A 119 -3.61 0.58 -27.70
N GLU A 120 -4.30 0.79 -28.82
CA GLU A 120 -4.96 2.06 -29.16
C GLU A 120 -6.06 2.40 -28.13
N MET A 121 -6.92 1.43 -27.82
CA MET A 121 -8.01 1.61 -26.88
C MET A 121 -7.51 1.83 -25.45
N LEU A 122 -6.49 1.09 -24.98
CA LEU A 122 -5.91 1.34 -23.66
C LEU A 122 -5.19 2.69 -23.62
N GLN A 123 -4.42 3.05 -24.64
CA GLN A 123 -3.68 4.32 -24.68
C GLN A 123 -4.62 5.53 -24.72
N PHE A 124 -5.78 5.41 -25.36
CA PHE A 124 -6.84 6.43 -25.36
C PHE A 124 -7.50 6.58 -23.98
N ASN A 125 -7.82 5.47 -23.32
CA ASN A 125 -8.49 5.48 -22.00
C ASN A 125 -7.52 5.82 -20.84
N MET A 126 -6.23 5.57 -21.01
CA MET A 126 -5.20 5.71 -19.97
C MET A 126 -4.10 6.73 -20.35
N PRO A 127 -4.43 8.02 -20.59
CA PRO A 127 -3.50 9.01 -21.14
C PRO A 127 -2.31 9.36 -20.21
N ARG A 128 -2.36 8.93 -18.93
CA ARG A 128 -1.23 9.05 -17.99
C ARG A 128 -0.06 8.13 -18.36
N TYR A 129 -0.34 6.96 -18.91
CA TYR A 129 0.64 5.90 -19.10
C TYR A 129 1.06 5.75 -20.55
N THR A 130 2.27 5.25 -20.79
CA THR A 130 2.71 4.76 -22.09
C THR A 130 2.46 3.26 -22.16
N ILE A 131 1.49 2.85 -22.97
CA ILE A 131 1.05 1.45 -23.06
C ILE A 131 1.88 0.68 -24.09
N HIS A 132 2.43 -0.46 -23.67
CA HIS A 132 3.15 -1.41 -24.53
C HIS A 132 2.43 -2.75 -24.55
N VAL A 133 1.76 -3.09 -25.65
CA VAL A 133 1.07 -4.38 -25.78
C VAL A 133 1.96 -5.42 -26.45
N LYS A 134 2.00 -6.64 -25.91
CA LYS A 134 2.66 -7.80 -26.50
C LYS A 134 1.79 -9.05 -26.39
N ILE A 135 1.91 -9.94 -27.35
CA ILE A 135 1.31 -11.28 -27.29
C ILE A 135 2.20 -12.20 -26.46
N LYS A 136 1.60 -12.94 -25.52
CA LYS A 136 2.21 -14.05 -24.81
C LYS A 136 1.99 -15.31 -25.67
N ARG A 137 3.07 -15.80 -26.28
CA ARG A 137 3.14 -17.11 -26.94
C ARG A 137 3.46 -18.20 -25.93
#